data_AF-A0A7Z9QKQ7-F1
#
_entry.id   AF-A0A7Z9QKQ7-F1
#
_cell.length_a   1.000
_cell.length_b   1.000
_cell.length_c   1.000
_cell.angle_alpha   90.00
_cell.angle_beta   90.00
_cell.angle_gamma   90.00
#
_symmetry.space_group_name_H-M   'P 1'
#
loop_
_entity.id
_entity.type
_entity.pdbx_description
1 polymer ?
#
loop_
_entity_poly.entity_id
_entity_poly.type
_entity_poly.pdbx_seq_one_letter_code
_entity_poly.pdbx_strand_id
1 'polypeptide(L)'
;MSFFKRIKRVSAVQRLAEEQLYEQALAELESGVRRDGLWAKALANSSGDEAKIKGLYLKFRVQSMMDEPDIVGAAQELKAKALADRKKIHTHQDQMHQKYEDSLKAQNAINMLNEKGYKVVSRGSGWRVIEPMGGWVKITSSEELNEYAASR
;
A
#
# COMPACT_ATOMS: atom_id res chain seq x y z
N MET A 1 8.76 -42.79 23.73
CA MET A 1 8.00 -43.23 22.54
C MET A 1 6.96 -42.21 22.01
N SER A 2 6.79 -41.01 22.59
CA SER A 2 5.71 -40.08 22.19
C SER A 2 6.01 -39.24 20.92
N PHE A 3 7.27 -38.86 20.71
CA PHE A 3 7.71 -38.05 19.56
C PHE A 3 7.54 -38.76 18.21
N PHE A 4 7.91 -40.04 18.13
CA PHE A 4 7.77 -40.85 16.90
C PHE A 4 6.30 -41.02 16.46
N LYS A 5 5.37 -41.09 17.43
CA LYS A 5 3.93 -41.19 17.13
C LYS A 5 3.39 -39.89 16.51
N ARG A 6 3.93 -38.73 16.91
CA ARG A 6 3.58 -37.43 16.32
C ARG A 6 4.10 -37.31 14.89
N ILE A 7 5.34 -37.70 14.62
CA ILE A 7 5.95 -37.66 13.27
C ILE A 7 5.18 -38.58 12.30
N LYS A 8 4.82 -39.81 12.72
CA LYS A 8 4.02 -40.73 11.89
C LYS A 8 2.64 -40.19 11.53
N ARG A 9 1.99 -39.46 12.45
CA ARG A 9 0.69 -38.83 12.18
C ARG A 9 0.80 -37.69 11.19
N VAL A 10 1.81 -36.83 11.33
CA VAL A 10 2.06 -35.72 10.39
C VAL A 10 2.30 -36.24 8.98
N SER A 11 3.10 -37.30 8.82
CA SER A 11 3.35 -37.87 7.49
C SER A 11 2.11 -38.53 6.87
N ALA A 12 1.23 -39.13 7.69
CA ALA A 12 -0.04 -39.68 7.19
C ALA A 12 -0.99 -38.58 6.71
N VAL A 13 -1.08 -37.48 7.46
CA VAL A 13 -1.88 -36.31 7.06
C VAL A 13 -1.33 -35.68 5.77
N GLN A 14 0.00 -35.58 5.65
CA GLN A 14 0.63 -35.03 4.45
C GLN A 14 0.35 -35.89 3.20
N ARG A 15 0.37 -37.22 3.33
CA ARG A 15 0.02 -38.13 2.22
C ARG A 15 -1.44 -37.97 1.80
N LEU A 16 -2.36 -37.87 2.76
CA LEU A 16 -3.78 -37.66 2.47
C LEU A 16 -4.02 -36.31 1.78
N ALA A 17 -3.36 -35.25 2.25
CA ALA A 17 -3.45 -33.93 1.63
C ALA A 17 -2.89 -33.91 0.21
N GLU A 18 -1.75 -34.58 -0.01
CA GLU A 18 -1.17 -34.74 -1.35
C GLU A 18 -2.10 -35.49 -2.30
N GLU A 19 -2.71 -36.59 -1.84
CA GLU A 19 -3.70 -37.38 -2.61
C GLU A 19 -4.91 -36.53 -3.02
N GLN A 20 -5.47 -35.73 -2.10
CA GLN A 20 -6.57 -34.81 -2.39
C GLN A 20 -6.21 -33.76 -3.44
N LEU A 21 -4.98 -33.24 -3.41
CA LEU A 21 -4.50 -32.28 -4.41
C LEU A 21 -4.35 -32.94 -5.79
N TYR A 22 -3.89 -34.20 -5.83
CA TYR A 22 -3.84 -34.97 -7.08
C TYR A 22 -5.24 -35.25 -7.64
N GLU A 23 -6.21 -35.60 -6.78
CA GLU A 23 -7.61 -35.78 -7.16
C GLU A 23 -8.19 -34.50 -7.76
N GLN A 24 -7.96 -33.35 -7.13
CA GLN A 24 -8.39 -32.06 -7.64
C GLN A 24 -7.73 -31.73 -8.99
N ALA A 25 -6.41 -31.93 -9.11
CA ALA A 25 -5.69 -31.70 -10.37
C ALA A 25 -6.16 -32.63 -11.50
N LEU A 26 -6.55 -33.86 -11.17
CA LEU A 26 -7.12 -34.81 -12.12
C LEU A 26 -8.51 -34.36 -12.57
N ALA A 27 -9.38 -33.95 -11.65
CA ALA A 27 -10.71 -33.42 -11.98
C ALA A 27 -10.63 -32.16 -12.88
N GLU A 28 -9.66 -31.27 -12.63
CA GLU A 28 -9.37 -30.12 -13.52
C GLU A 28 -8.98 -30.59 -14.93
N LEU A 29 -8.12 -31.60 -15.02
CA LEU A 29 -7.66 -32.14 -16.30
C LEU A 29 -8.79 -32.83 -17.08
N GLU A 30 -9.62 -33.62 -16.41
CA GLU A 30 -10.74 -34.35 -17.02
C GLU A 30 -11.89 -33.43 -17.43
N SER A 31 -12.14 -32.36 -16.66
CA SER A 31 -13.13 -31.33 -17.02
C SER A 31 -12.68 -30.41 -18.16
N GLY A 32 -11.42 -30.53 -18.62
CA GLY A 32 -10.83 -29.69 -19.66
C GLY A 32 -10.45 -28.28 -19.17
N VAL A 33 -10.65 -27.97 -17.89
CA VAL A 33 -10.30 -26.69 -17.27
C VAL A 33 -8.85 -26.77 -16.77
N ARG A 34 -7.89 -26.70 -17.68
CA ARG A 34 -6.46 -26.80 -17.37
C ARG A 34 -5.74 -25.46 -17.40
N ARG A 35 -4.61 -25.38 -16.70
CA ARG A 35 -3.67 -24.26 -16.77
C ARG A 35 -2.73 -24.45 -17.97
N ASP A 36 -3.00 -23.74 -19.08
CA ASP A 36 -2.24 -23.92 -20.32
C ASP A 36 -0.73 -23.70 -20.18
N GLY A 37 -0.30 -22.78 -19.29
CA GLY A 37 1.14 -22.58 -19.01
C GLY A 37 1.81 -23.82 -18.38
N LEU A 38 1.14 -24.48 -17.43
CA LEU A 38 1.63 -25.73 -16.84
C LEU A 38 1.56 -26.89 -17.83
N TRP A 39 0.53 -26.91 -18.67
CA TRP A 39 0.39 -27.88 -19.74
C TRP A 39 1.52 -27.75 -20.77
N ALA A 40 1.84 -26.53 -21.21
CA ALA A 40 2.97 -26.26 -22.09
C ALA A 40 4.31 -26.68 -21.45
N LYS A 41 4.47 -26.44 -20.14
CA LYS A 41 5.64 -26.94 -19.39
C LYS A 41 5.70 -28.47 -19.41
N ALA A 42 4.57 -29.16 -19.22
CA ALA A 42 4.50 -30.62 -19.30
C ALA A 42 4.83 -31.14 -20.70
N LEU A 43 4.29 -30.51 -21.76
CA LEU A 43 4.59 -30.79 -23.16
C LEU A 43 6.10 -30.69 -23.47
N ALA A 44 6.74 -29.60 -23.02
CA ALA A 44 8.17 -29.40 -23.24
C ALA A 44 9.04 -30.47 -22.56
N ASN A 45 8.56 -31.10 -21.48
CA ASN A 45 9.31 -32.07 -20.69
C ASN A 45 8.90 -33.53 -20.96
N SER A 46 7.92 -33.77 -21.83
CA SER A 46 7.38 -35.11 -22.11
C SER A 46 7.93 -35.77 -23.37
N SER A 47 8.68 -35.03 -24.20
CA SER A 47 9.17 -35.51 -25.50
C SER A 47 8.04 -35.99 -26.43
N GLY A 48 6.82 -35.46 -26.28
CA GLY A 48 5.67 -35.81 -27.12
C GLY A 48 4.85 -37.03 -26.64
N ASP A 49 5.22 -37.68 -25.54
CA ASP A 49 4.43 -38.77 -24.96
C ASP A 49 3.23 -38.23 -24.16
N GLU A 50 2.01 -38.53 -24.61
CA GLU A 50 0.76 -38.06 -24.01
C GLU A 50 0.53 -38.53 -22.56
N ALA A 51 0.89 -39.77 -22.24
CA ALA A 51 0.77 -40.28 -20.87
C ALA A 51 1.74 -39.54 -19.94
N LYS A 52 2.96 -39.27 -20.44
CA LYS A 52 3.96 -38.50 -19.70
C LYS A 52 3.56 -37.04 -19.53
N ILE A 53 2.89 -36.43 -20.51
CA ILE A 53 2.35 -35.05 -20.41
C ILE A 53 1.35 -34.97 -19.26
N LYS A 54 0.38 -35.89 -19.22
CA LYS A 54 -0.64 -35.91 -18.17
C LYS A 54 -0.02 -36.09 -16.78
N GLY A 55 0.92 -37.03 -16.64
CA GLY A 55 1.63 -37.24 -15.37
C GLY A 55 2.45 -36.02 -14.92
N LEU A 56 3.17 -35.37 -15.84
CA LEU A 56 3.94 -34.15 -15.55
C LEU A 56 3.03 -32.97 -15.19
N TYR A 57 1.90 -32.82 -15.88
CA TYR A 57 0.93 -31.77 -15.60
C TYR A 57 0.37 -31.90 -14.18
N LEU A 58 -0.07 -33.10 -13.79
CA LEU A 58 -0.58 -33.36 -12.44
C LEU A 58 0.44 -32.97 -11.36
N LYS A 59 1.70 -33.40 -11.53
CA LYS A 59 2.79 -33.05 -10.61
C LYS A 59 3.01 -31.54 -10.50
N PHE A 60 3.06 -30.85 -11.65
CA PHE A 60 3.24 -29.39 -11.65
C PHE A 60 2.04 -28.65 -11.05
N ARG A 61 0.82 -29.18 -11.26
CA ARG A 61 -0.39 -28.56 -10.74
C ARG A 61 -0.50 -28.71 -9.22
N VAL A 62 -0.20 -29.90 -8.68
CA VAL A 62 -0.14 -30.13 -7.23
C VAL A 62 0.87 -29.20 -6.57
N GLN A 63 2.08 -29.10 -7.13
CA GLN A 63 3.09 -28.15 -6.63
C GLN A 63 2.57 -26.71 -6.67
N SER A 64 1.95 -26.29 -7.78
CA SER A 64 1.35 -24.96 -7.90
C SER A 64 0.26 -24.71 -6.84
N MET A 65 -0.57 -25.70 -6.51
CA MET A 65 -1.59 -25.58 -5.46
C MET A 65 -0.98 -25.45 -4.06
N MET A 66 0.15 -26.11 -3.82
CA MET A 66 0.91 -25.97 -2.56
C MET A 66 1.56 -24.59 -2.42
N ASP A 67 2.02 -24.01 -3.53
CA ASP A 67 2.72 -22.71 -3.55
C ASP A 67 1.76 -21.50 -3.60
N GLU A 68 0.53 -21.70 -4.10
CA GLU A 68 -0.49 -20.63 -4.25
C GLU A 68 -0.74 -19.83 -2.94
N PRO A 69 -0.89 -20.44 -1.75
CA PRO A 69 -1.08 -19.71 -0.50
C PRO A 69 0.09 -18.77 -0.17
N ASP A 70 1.32 -19.22 -0.35
CA ASP A 70 2.53 -18.46 -0.07
C ASP A 70 2.69 -17.28 -1.04
N ILE A 71 2.37 -17.51 -2.32
CA ILE A 71 2.40 -16.47 -3.36
C ILE A 71 1.34 -15.41 -3.11
N VAL A 72 0.12 -15.80 -2.71
CA VAL A 72 -0.96 -14.86 -2.40
C VAL A 72 -0.58 -14.01 -1.18
N GLY A 73 0.00 -14.61 -0.14
CA GLY A 73 0.50 -13.87 1.04
C GLY A 73 1.58 -12.86 0.66
N ALA A 74 2.62 -13.29 -0.05
CA ALA A 74 3.71 -12.42 -0.49
C ALA A 74 3.22 -11.27 -1.40
N ALA A 75 2.31 -11.56 -2.34
CA ALA A 75 1.75 -10.55 -3.23
C ALA A 75 0.89 -9.52 -2.48
N GLN A 76 0.14 -9.95 -1.46
CA GLN A 76 -0.63 -9.04 -0.60
C GLN A 76 0.28 -8.13 0.22
N GLU A 77 1.36 -8.67 0.80
CA GLU A 77 2.32 -7.87 1.56
C GLU A 77 3.02 -6.81 0.70
N LEU A 78 3.44 -7.17 -0.52
CA LEU A 78 4.07 -6.24 -1.45
C LEU A 78 3.10 -5.12 -1.85
N LYS A 79 1.84 -5.46 -2.13
CA LYS A 79 0.79 -4.46 -2.41
C LYS A 79 0.54 -3.55 -1.20
N ALA A 80 0.47 -4.11 0.00
CA ALA A 80 0.25 -3.35 1.22
C ALA A 80 1.40 -2.36 1.50
N LYS A 81 2.66 -2.79 1.32
CA LYS A 81 3.85 -1.93 1.45
C LYS A 81 3.83 -0.81 0.41
N ALA A 82 3.59 -1.11 -0.86
CA ALA A 82 3.51 -0.12 -1.93
C ALA A 82 2.39 0.92 -1.69
N LEU A 83 1.23 0.49 -1.18
CA LEU A 83 0.13 1.39 -0.81
C LEU A 83 0.50 2.28 0.38
N ALA A 84 1.17 1.73 1.39
CA ALA A 84 1.61 2.50 2.55
C ALA A 84 2.63 3.59 2.15
N ASP A 85 3.57 3.26 1.27
CA ASP A 85 4.58 4.22 0.80
C ASP A 85 3.96 5.32 -0.06
N ARG A 86 3.01 4.99 -0.95
CA ARG A 86 2.25 5.99 -1.70
C ARG A 86 1.48 6.96 -0.79
N LYS A 87 0.85 6.44 0.28
CA LYS A 87 0.15 7.29 1.25
C LYS A 87 1.10 8.25 1.94
N LYS A 88 2.28 7.79 2.39
CA LYS A 88 3.30 8.66 3.02
C LYS A 88 3.76 9.78 2.10
N ILE A 89 4.04 9.46 0.82
CA ILE A 89 4.46 10.45 -0.18
C ILE A 89 3.36 11.49 -0.38
N HIS A 90 2.11 11.04 -0.56
CA HIS A 90 0.97 11.94 -0.75
C HIS A 90 0.76 12.85 0.46
N THR A 91 0.74 12.29 1.68
CA THR A 91 0.59 13.07 2.91
C THR A 91 1.70 14.11 3.07
N HIS A 92 2.94 13.75 2.75
CA HIS A 92 4.05 14.70 2.82
C HIS A 92 3.88 15.84 1.79
N GLN A 93 3.45 15.52 0.56
CA GLN A 93 3.17 16.52 -0.46
C GLN A 93 2.01 17.44 -0.07
N ASP A 94 0.93 16.89 0.48
CA ASP A 94 -0.23 17.67 0.91
C ASP A 94 0.13 18.61 2.07
N GLN A 95 0.91 18.14 3.04
CA GLN A 95 1.41 18.97 4.14
C GLN A 95 2.30 20.10 3.65
N MET A 96 3.13 19.85 2.64
CA MET A 96 3.96 20.88 2.03
C MET A 96 3.13 21.90 1.27
N HIS A 97 2.10 21.46 0.54
CA HIS A 97 1.19 22.34 -0.18
C HIS A 97 0.38 23.22 0.78
N GLN A 98 -0.17 22.65 1.86
CA GLN A 98 -0.87 23.41 2.90
C GLN A 98 0.03 24.48 3.53
N LYS A 99 1.26 24.11 3.92
CA LYS A 99 2.22 25.09 4.46
C LYS A 99 2.56 26.20 3.48
N TYR A 100 2.66 25.87 2.19
CA TYR A 100 2.93 26.85 1.14
C TYR A 100 1.76 27.84 0.99
N GLU A 101 0.53 27.32 0.92
CA GLU A 101 -0.70 28.13 0.87
C GLU A 101 -0.84 29.02 2.12
N ASP A 102 -0.61 28.48 3.31
CA ASP A 102 -0.67 29.24 4.56
C ASP A 102 0.38 30.37 4.59
N SER A 103 1.59 30.08 4.09
CA SER A 103 2.66 31.07 3.98
C SER A 103 2.30 32.17 2.98
N LEU A 104 1.67 31.83 1.85
CA LEU A 104 1.20 32.80 0.86
C LEU A 104 0.10 33.69 1.44
N LYS A 105 -0.91 33.10 2.10
CA LYS A 105 -1.98 33.85 2.77
C LYS A 105 -1.42 34.84 3.79
N ALA A 106 -0.50 34.38 4.66
CA ALA A 106 0.12 35.24 5.66
C ALA A 106 0.91 36.39 5.00
N GLN A 107 1.67 36.10 3.95
CA GLN A 107 2.43 37.12 3.24
C GLN A 107 1.53 38.18 2.58
N ASN A 108 0.44 37.74 1.95
CA ASN A 108 -0.53 38.64 1.33
C ASN A 108 -1.19 39.55 2.38
N ALA A 109 -1.62 38.99 3.51
CA ALA A 109 -2.20 39.75 4.62
C ALA A 109 -1.23 40.77 5.20
N ILE A 110 0.05 40.39 5.36
CA ILE A 110 1.12 41.30 5.80
C ILE A 110 1.28 42.46 4.81
N ASN A 111 1.31 42.16 3.50
CA ASN A 111 1.45 43.20 2.48
C ASN A 111 0.25 44.17 2.51
N MET A 112 -0.97 43.67 2.59
CA MET A 112 -2.18 44.50 2.71
C MET A 112 -2.16 45.40 3.95
N LEU A 113 -1.72 44.88 5.09
CA LEU A 113 -1.61 45.65 6.33
C LEU A 113 -0.53 46.74 6.23
N ASN A 114 0.62 46.43 5.63
CA ASN A 114 1.69 47.39 5.41
C ASN A 114 1.23 48.53 4.47
N GLU A 115 0.47 48.23 3.42
CA GLU A 115 -0.12 49.25 2.52
C GLU A 115 -1.08 50.18 3.25
N LYS A 116 -1.81 49.67 4.25
CA LYS A 116 -2.73 50.45 5.10
C LYS A 116 -2.02 51.19 6.25
N GLY A 117 -0.68 51.13 6.31
CA GLY A 117 0.13 51.81 7.33
C GLY A 117 0.26 51.06 8.66
N TYR A 118 -0.22 49.82 8.75
CA TYR A 118 -0.02 48.95 9.92
C TYR A 118 1.38 48.33 9.86
N LYS A 119 2.01 48.11 11.02
CA LYS A 119 3.31 47.43 11.09
C LYS A 119 3.17 46.04 11.67
N VAL A 120 3.52 45.01 10.89
CA VAL A 120 3.45 43.61 11.32
C VAL A 120 4.85 43.09 11.71
N VAL A 121 4.95 42.46 12.89
CA VAL A 121 6.20 41.87 13.38
C VAL A 121 5.96 40.41 13.77
N SER A 122 6.73 39.48 13.19
CA SER A 122 6.70 38.06 13.57
C SER A 122 7.36 37.85 14.94
N ARG A 123 6.67 37.11 15.82
CA ARG A 123 7.10 36.81 17.20
C ARG A 123 6.72 35.36 17.54
N GLY A 124 7.67 34.44 17.40
CA GLY A 124 7.48 33.03 17.76
C GLY A 124 6.40 32.38 16.89
N SER A 125 5.32 31.91 17.50
CA SER A 125 4.20 31.24 16.82
C SER A 125 3.09 32.20 16.35
N GLY A 126 3.38 33.47 16.12
CA GLY A 126 2.37 34.43 15.69
C GLY A 126 2.93 35.79 15.31
N TRP A 127 2.03 36.74 15.07
CA TRP A 127 2.31 38.09 14.63
C TRP A 127 1.80 39.11 15.62
N ARG A 128 2.53 40.21 15.76
CA ARG A 128 2.07 41.42 16.41
C ARG A 128 1.82 42.47 15.34
N VAL A 129 0.58 42.92 15.23
CA VAL A 129 0.17 44.00 14.33
C VAL A 129 0.07 45.27 15.15
N ILE A 130 0.76 46.33 14.73
CA ILE A 130 0.77 47.64 15.39
C ILE A 130 -0.09 48.58 14.55
N GLU A 131 -1.10 49.19 15.17
CA GLU A 131 -2.06 50.06 14.49
C GLU A 131 -1.49 51.50 14.31
N PRO A 132 -1.84 52.21 13.21
CA PRO A 132 -1.30 53.54 12.92
C PRO A 132 -1.55 54.59 14.02
N MET A 133 -2.69 54.48 14.71
CA MET A 133 -3.12 55.42 15.76
C MET A 133 -2.54 55.08 17.15
N GLY A 134 -1.66 54.08 17.24
CA GLY A 134 -1.17 53.54 18.50
C GLY A 134 -2.07 52.44 19.05
N GLY A 135 -1.46 51.34 19.48
CA GLY A 135 -2.16 50.09 19.84
C GLY A 135 -1.53 48.89 19.14
N TRP A 136 -1.75 47.69 19.69
CA TRP A 136 -1.26 46.47 19.06
C TRP A 136 -2.21 45.31 19.30
N VAL A 137 -2.29 44.42 18.30
CA VAL A 137 -3.07 43.18 18.34
C VAL A 137 -2.12 42.01 18.13
N LYS A 138 -2.32 40.94 18.89
CA LYS A 138 -1.60 39.67 18.71
C LYS A 138 -2.48 38.72 17.92
N ILE A 139 -1.90 38.13 16.87
CA ILE A 139 -2.55 37.19 15.97
C ILE A 139 -1.71 35.91 15.93
N THR A 140 -2.35 34.75 15.97
CA THR A 140 -1.65 33.46 16.10
C THR A 140 -1.84 32.54 14.90
N SER A 141 -2.83 32.81 14.05
CA SER A 141 -3.08 32.06 12.82
C SER A 141 -2.92 32.93 11.57
N SER A 142 -2.49 32.33 10.47
CA SER A 142 -2.47 32.98 9.14
C SER A 142 -3.90 33.35 8.69
N GLU A 143 -4.90 32.56 9.06
CA GLU A 143 -6.32 32.81 8.76
C GLU A 143 -6.80 34.08 9.49
N GLU A 144 -6.58 34.16 10.80
CA GLU A 144 -6.91 35.34 11.63
C GLU A 144 -6.20 36.60 11.13
N LEU A 145 -4.96 36.47 10.65
CA LEU A 145 -4.20 37.59 10.10
C LEU A 145 -4.83 38.12 8.82
N ASN A 146 -5.29 37.21 7.97
CA ASN A 146 -5.95 37.53 6.71
C ASN A 146 -7.34 38.16 6.95
N GLU A 147 -8.14 37.59 7.86
CA GLU A 147 -9.42 38.17 8.27
C GLU A 147 -9.27 39.56 8.87
N TYR A 148 -8.29 39.73 9.76
CA TYR A 148 -7.98 41.03 10.34
C TYR A 148 -7.58 42.04 9.27
N ALA A 149 -6.70 41.66 8.33
CA ALA A 149 -6.28 42.51 7.21
C ALA A 149 -7.44 42.91 6.27
N ALA A 150 -8.42 42.02 6.08
CA ALA A 150 -9.62 42.28 5.29
C ALA A 150 -10.63 43.20 6.01
N SER A 151 -10.66 43.16 7.34
CA SER A 151 -11.61 43.94 8.17
C SER A 151 -11.21 45.40 8.43
N ARG A 152 -9.95 45.77 8.20
CA ARG A 152 -9.40 47.12 8.41
C ARG A 152 -9.36 47.91 7.12
#